data_AF-A0A521S4L2-F1
#
_entry.id   AF-A0A521S4L2-F1
#
_cell.length_a   1.000
_cell.length_b   1.000
_cell.length_c   1.000
_cell.angle_alpha   90.00
_cell.angle_beta   90.00
_cell.angle_gamma   90.00
#
_symmetry.space_group_name_H-M   'P 1'
#
loop_
_entity.id
_entity.type
_entity.pdbx_description
1 polymer ?
#
loop_
_entity_poly.entity_id
_entity_poly.type
_entity_poly.pdbx_seq_one_letter_code
_entity_poly.pdbx_strand_id
1 'polypeptide(L)'
;EYFLYSQRKKGNPLGIVYPQDGMPLVVSPSAITSFAPHPTAARLFTDFIFIKDVQQFLADSEGLYVPHPEVTYPADKPKLSDLKLLTVDPEELEQRTDEIKKRFVEFFGA
;
A
#
# COMPACT_ATOMS: atom_id res chain seq x y z
N GLU A 1 3.12 5.13 5.69
CA GLU A 1 2.49 6.44 5.38
C GLU A 1 1.07 6.52 5.96
N TYR A 2 0.13 5.70 5.50
CA TYR A 2 -1.28 5.74 5.94
C TYR A 2 -1.46 5.64 7.48
N PHE A 3 -0.70 4.76 8.16
CA PHE A 3 -0.70 4.70 9.64
C PHE A 3 -0.33 6.04 10.28
N LEU A 4 0.75 6.68 9.81
CA LEU A 4 1.20 7.98 10.33
C LEU A 4 0.18 9.09 10.02
N TYR A 5 -0.48 9.02 8.86
CA TYR A 5 -1.58 9.92 8.51
C TYR A 5 -2.76 9.80 9.47
N SER A 6 -3.20 8.57 9.77
CA SER A 6 -4.26 8.31 10.76
C SER A 6 -3.88 8.82 12.16
N GLN A 7 -2.64 8.60 12.60
CA GLN A 7 -2.16 9.11 13.88
C GLN A 7 -2.12 10.65 13.91
N ARG A 8 -1.70 11.30 12.82
CA ARG A 8 -1.73 12.77 12.68
C ARG A 8 -3.17 13.30 12.77
N LYS A 9 -4.13 12.65 12.11
CA LYS A 9 -5.57 13.01 12.18
C LYS A 9 -6.14 12.89 13.60
N LYS A 10 -5.61 11.98 14.42
CA LYS A 10 -5.96 11.84 15.85
C LYS A 10 -5.36 12.93 16.74
N GLY A 11 -4.63 13.90 16.18
CA GLY A 11 -4.03 15.02 16.91
C GLY A 11 -2.63 14.76 17.45
N ASN A 12 -2.01 13.62 17.10
CA ASN A 12 -0.62 13.36 17.50
C ASN A 12 0.33 14.33 16.78
N PRO A 13 1.39 14.82 17.44
CA PRO A 13 2.32 15.81 16.88
C PRO A 13 3.31 15.17 15.90
N LEU A 14 2.79 14.65 14.79
CA LEU A 14 3.55 13.93 13.76
C LEU A 14 3.65 14.75 12.47
N GLY A 15 4.88 14.91 11.98
CA GLY A 15 5.16 15.38 10.63
C GLY A 15 5.34 14.19 9.68
N ILE A 16 4.80 14.29 8.47
CA ILE A 16 5.05 13.31 7.40
C ILE A 16 5.95 13.98 6.37
N VAL A 17 7.10 13.37 6.11
CA VAL A 17 8.07 13.85 5.12
C VAL A 17 8.03 12.92 3.91
N TYR A 18 7.94 13.50 2.73
CA TYR A 18 8.01 12.80 1.45
C TYR A 18 9.39 13.09 0.82
N PRO A 19 10.33 12.12 0.80
CA PRO A 19 11.69 12.34 0.31
C PRO A 19 11.72 12.71 -1.18
N GLN A 20 12.60 13.65 -1.56
CA GLN A 20 12.75 14.09 -2.95
C GLN A 20 13.36 13.00 -3.85
N ASP A 21 14.21 12.14 -3.29
CA ASP A 21 14.82 11.04 -4.05
C ASP A 21 13.82 9.93 -4.40
N GLY A 22 12.66 9.93 -3.73
CA GLY A 22 11.53 9.07 -3.98
C GLY A 22 11.15 8.24 -2.76
N MET A 23 10.02 7.56 -2.87
CA MET A 23 9.51 6.68 -1.83
C MET A 23 9.07 5.34 -2.42
N PRO A 24 9.31 4.21 -1.72
CA PRO A 24 8.85 2.91 -2.20
C PRO A 24 7.33 2.84 -2.23
N LEU A 25 6.77 2.36 -3.33
CA LEU A 25 5.37 1.97 -3.41
C LEU A 25 5.22 0.50 -2.99
N VAL A 26 4.59 0.26 -1.85
CA VAL A 26 4.29 -1.10 -1.38
C VAL A 26 2.86 -1.44 -1.79
N VAL A 27 2.72 -2.36 -2.74
CA VAL A 27 1.41 -2.86 -3.18
C VAL A 27 0.98 -4.01 -2.26
N SER A 28 -0.26 -3.99 -1.80
CA SER A 28 -0.86 -5.07 -1.01
C SER A 28 -1.86 -5.87 -1.86
N PRO A 29 -1.46 -7.00 -2.46
CA PRO A 29 -2.35 -7.80 -3.28
C PRO A 29 -3.39 -8.55 -2.44
N SER A 30 -4.57 -8.79 -3.04
CA SER A 30 -5.58 -9.71 -2.54
C SER A 30 -5.72 -10.88 -3.51
N ALA A 31 -5.83 -12.11 -2.99
CA ALA A 31 -5.88 -13.32 -3.80
C ALA A 31 -6.84 -14.36 -3.23
N ILE A 32 -7.44 -15.16 -4.11
CA ILE A 32 -8.27 -16.32 -3.76
C ILE A 32 -7.40 -17.56 -3.90
N THR A 33 -7.32 -18.38 -2.85
CA THR A 33 -6.56 -19.62 -2.90
C THR A 33 -7.21 -20.64 -3.84
N SER A 34 -6.40 -21.45 -4.54
CA SER A 34 -6.90 -22.47 -5.47
C SER A 34 -7.74 -23.56 -4.80
N PHE A 35 -7.54 -23.76 -3.49
CA PHE A 35 -8.24 -24.71 -2.65
C PHE A 35 -9.31 -24.07 -1.75
N ALA A 36 -9.78 -22.86 -2.10
CA ALA A 36 -10.82 -22.17 -1.32
C ALA A 36 -12.07 -23.07 -1.17
N PRO A 37 -12.56 -23.31 0.06
CA PRO A 37 -13.73 -24.18 0.30
C PRO A 37 -15.02 -23.57 -0.27
N HIS A 38 -15.05 -22.25 -0.46
CA HIS A 38 -16.17 -21.49 -1.00
C HIS A 38 -15.70 -20.49 -2.07
N PRO A 39 -15.32 -20.96 -3.27
CA PRO A 39 -14.69 -20.12 -4.29
C PRO A 39 -15.62 -19.01 -4.82
N THR A 40 -16.93 -19.27 -4.90
CA THR A 40 -17.92 -18.26 -5.29
C THR A 40 -18.06 -17.15 -4.25
N ALA A 41 -18.07 -17.49 -2.96
CA ALA A 41 -18.13 -16.50 -1.89
C ALA A 41 -16.84 -15.68 -1.81
N ALA A 42 -15.67 -16.33 -2.02
CA ALA A 42 -14.39 -15.64 -2.09
C ALA A 42 -14.36 -14.62 -3.24
N ARG A 43 -14.86 -15.00 -4.43
CA ARG A 43 -14.99 -14.07 -5.57
C ARG A 43 -15.90 -12.89 -5.24
N LEU A 44 -17.08 -13.16 -4.69
CA LEU A 44 -18.01 -12.10 -4.29
C LEU A 44 -17.38 -11.14 -3.28
N PHE A 45 -16.61 -11.66 -2.32
CA PHE A 45 -15.90 -10.83 -1.36
C PHE A 45 -14.80 -10.00 -2.01
N THR A 46 -14.03 -10.57 -2.95
CA THR A 46 -13.04 -9.82 -3.74
C THR A 46 -13.70 -8.68 -4.51
N ASP A 47 -14.84 -8.93 -5.18
CA ASP A 47 -15.57 -7.88 -5.89
C ASP A 47 -16.06 -6.80 -4.90
N PHE A 48 -16.63 -7.22 -3.76
CA PHE A 48 -17.11 -6.32 -2.71
C PHE A 48 -16.01 -5.39 -2.17
N ILE A 49 -14.82 -5.90 -1.85
CA ILE A 49 -13.77 -5.05 -1.27
C ILE A 49 -13.26 -3.99 -2.25
N PHE A 50 -13.47 -4.17 -3.57
CA PHE A 50 -13.04 -3.24 -4.61
C PHE A 50 -14.16 -2.35 -5.16
N ILE A 51 -15.38 -2.41 -4.63
CA ILE A 51 -16.42 -1.43 -5.01
C ILE A 51 -16.03 -0.02 -4.55
N LYS A 52 -16.54 0.99 -5.25
CA LYS A 52 -16.29 2.41 -4.96
C LYS A 52 -16.47 2.77 -3.48
N ASP A 53 -17.57 2.35 -2.87
CA ASP A 53 -17.91 2.75 -1.50
C ASP A 53 -16.92 2.18 -0.46
N VAL A 54 -16.50 0.93 -0.62
CA VAL A 54 -15.49 0.33 0.27
C VAL A 54 -14.13 0.98 0.05
N GLN A 55 -13.76 1.25 -1.21
CA GLN A 55 -12.50 1.88 -1.54
C GLN A 55 -12.44 3.35 -1.05
N GLN A 56 -13.55 4.08 -1.14
CA GLN A 56 -13.69 5.43 -0.59
C GLN A 56 -13.60 5.41 0.94
N PHE A 57 -14.26 4.45 1.60
CA PHE A 57 -14.14 4.26 3.05
C PHE A 57 -12.68 4.04 3.49
N LEU A 58 -11.92 3.20 2.77
CA LEU A 58 -10.50 2.95 3.06
C LEU A 58 -9.63 4.20 2.85
N ALA A 59 -9.93 5.01 1.83
CA ALA A 59 -9.23 6.28 1.60
C ALA A 59 -9.51 7.29 2.70
N ASP A 60 -10.77 7.43 3.13
CA ASP A 60 -11.19 8.43 4.11
C ASP A 60 -10.79 8.07 5.54
N SER A 61 -11.00 6.81 5.93
CA SER A 61 -10.86 6.35 7.32
C SER A 61 -9.43 5.92 7.64
N GLU A 62 -8.82 5.18 6.71
CA GLU A 62 -7.49 4.58 6.89
C GLU A 62 -6.40 5.39 6.20
N GLY A 63 -6.75 6.33 5.32
CA GLY A 63 -5.78 7.13 4.57
C GLY A 63 -5.03 6.32 3.52
N LEU A 64 -5.59 5.19 3.06
CA LEU A 64 -4.97 4.33 2.06
C LEU A 64 -5.08 4.94 0.66
N TYR A 65 -4.03 4.79 -0.16
CA TYR A 65 -4.17 4.94 -1.60
C TYR A 65 -4.78 3.66 -2.17
N VAL A 66 -5.86 3.80 -2.91
CA VAL A 66 -6.68 2.69 -3.40
C VAL A 66 -6.76 2.68 -4.93
N PRO A 67 -6.92 1.51 -5.57
CA PRO A 67 -6.90 1.40 -7.04
C PRO A 67 -8.18 1.89 -7.75
N HIS A 68 -9.30 2.08 -7.03
CA HIS A 68 -10.55 2.46 -7.68
C HIS A 68 -10.49 3.87 -8.29
N PRO A 69 -10.74 4.06 -9.60
CA PRO A 69 -10.42 5.30 -10.31
C PRO A 69 -11.29 6.50 -9.92
N GLU A 70 -12.48 6.25 -9.38
CA GLU A 70 -13.40 7.30 -8.94
C GLU A 70 -13.24 7.72 -7.48
N VAL A 71 -12.28 7.14 -6.75
CA VAL A 71 -12.06 7.50 -5.33
C VAL A 71 -11.39 8.86 -5.24
N THR A 72 -11.88 9.67 -4.31
CA THR A 72 -11.31 10.98 -3.98
C THR A 72 -10.53 10.90 -2.67
N TYR A 73 -9.56 11.79 -2.51
CA TYR A 73 -8.69 11.82 -1.33
C TYR A 73 -8.84 13.14 -0.57
N PRO A 74 -8.64 13.14 0.76
CA PRO A 74 -8.60 14.37 1.54
C PRO A 74 -7.60 15.38 0.98
N ALA A 75 -7.98 16.67 0.95
CA ALA A 75 -7.16 17.74 0.38
C ALA A 75 -5.80 17.95 1.08
N ASP A 76 -5.64 17.45 2.31
CA ASP A 76 -4.39 17.52 3.09
C ASP A 76 -3.44 16.34 2.84
N LYS A 77 -3.77 15.48 1.86
CA LYS A 77 -2.96 14.36 1.41
C LYS A 77 -2.47 14.67 -0.02
N PRO A 78 -1.17 14.46 -0.33
CA PRO A 78 -0.68 14.64 -1.68
C PRO A 78 -1.36 13.66 -2.64
N LYS A 79 -1.45 14.00 -3.92
CA LYS A 79 -1.89 13.02 -4.92
C LYS A 79 -0.76 12.04 -5.16
N LEU A 80 -1.10 10.79 -5.43
CA LEU A 80 -0.12 9.76 -5.74
C LEU A 80 0.73 10.13 -6.98
N SER A 81 0.14 10.84 -7.95
CA SER A 81 0.81 11.36 -9.15
C SER A 81 1.86 12.44 -8.87
N ASP A 82 1.76 13.12 -7.72
CA ASP A 82 2.67 14.21 -7.35
C ASP A 82 3.89 13.67 -6.59
N LEU A 83 3.91 12.38 -6.28
CA LEU A 83 4.97 11.70 -5.54
C LEU A 83 5.91 10.96 -6.50
N LYS A 84 7.22 11.06 -6.25
CA LYS A 84 8.21 10.24 -6.93
C LYS A 84 8.19 8.84 -6.33
N LEU A 85 7.51 7.92 -7.00
CA LEU A 85 7.40 6.52 -6.56
C LEU A 85 8.54 5.68 -7.09
N LEU A 86 9.14 4.89 -6.19
CA LEU A 86 10.07 3.83 -6.53
C LEU A 86 9.28 2.53 -6.65
N THR A 87 9.20 2.02 -7.88
CA THR A 87 8.56 0.73 -8.18
C THR A 87 9.60 -0.37 -8.18
N VAL A 88 9.21 -1.55 -7.70
CA VAL A 88 10.05 -2.74 -7.72
C VAL A 88 9.47 -3.73 -8.71
N ASP A 89 10.31 -4.27 -9.58
CA ASP A 89 9.92 -5.39 -10.45
C ASP A 89 9.71 -6.65 -9.61
N PRO A 90 8.52 -7.28 -9.63
CA PRO A 90 8.24 -8.45 -8.79
C PRO A 90 9.13 -9.66 -9.10
N GLU A 91 9.48 -9.88 -10.36
CA GLU A 91 10.30 -11.03 -10.78
C GLU A 91 11.76 -10.83 -10.32
N GLU A 92 12.29 -9.62 -10.49
CA GLU A 92 13.61 -9.25 -9.98
C GLU A 92 13.66 -9.38 -8.45
N LEU A 93 12.62 -8.90 -7.75
CA LEU A 93 12.55 -8.98 -6.30
C LEU A 93 12.57 -10.43 -5.83
N GLU A 94 11.79 -11.31 -6.46
CA GLU A 94 11.76 -12.75 -6.11
C GLU A 94 13.15 -13.37 -6.26
N GLN A 95 13.84 -13.10 -7.38
CA GLN A 95 15.18 -13.66 -7.65
C GLN A 95 16.26 -13.13 -6.70
N ARG A 96 16.13 -11.89 -6.24
CA ARG A 96 17.19 -11.19 -5.49
C ARG A 96 16.91 -11.06 -4.00
N THR A 97 15.75 -11.46 -3.51
CA THR A 97 15.35 -11.27 -2.09
C THR A 97 16.41 -11.81 -1.12
N ASP A 98 16.94 -13.00 -1.37
CA ASP A 98 17.94 -13.62 -0.47
C ASP A 98 19.31 -12.94 -0.55
N GLU A 99 19.74 -12.53 -1.76
CA GLU A 99 20.95 -11.73 -1.96
C GLU A 99 20.85 -10.40 -1.20
N ILE A 100 19.73 -9.69 -1.36
CA ILE A 100 19.47 -8.39 -0.73
C ILE A 100 19.50 -8.52 0.80
N LYS A 101 18.82 -9.52 1.35
CA LYS A 101 18.81 -9.79 2.81
C LYS A 101 20.21 -10.08 3.33
N LYS A 102 20.98 -10.92 2.63
CA LYS A 102 22.36 -11.24 3.02
C LYS A 102 23.24 -10.00 3.04
N ARG A 103 23.20 -9.19 1.98
CA ARG A 103 23.97 -7.93 1.89
C ARG A 103 23.58 -6.93 2.97
N PHE A 104 22.30 -6.88 3.33
CA PHE A 104 21.84 -6.03 4.44
C PHE A 104 22.52 -6.43 5.77
N VAL A 105 22.57 -7.72 6.08
CA VAL A 105 23.27 -8.22 7.28
C VAL A 105 24.78 -7.95 7.19
N GLU A 106 25.41 -8.16 6.03
CA GLU A 106 26.84 -7.88 5.84
C GLU A 106 27.19 -6.40 6.06
N PHE A 107 26.34 -5.47 5.63
CA PHE A 107 26.58 -4.04 5.78
C PHE A 107 26.22 -3.50 7.16
N PHE A 108 25.17 -4.02 7.80
CA PHE A 108 24.58 -3.41 9.00
C PHE A 108 24.60 -4.30 10.25
N GLY A 109 25.00 -5.57 10.14
CA GLY A 109 25.22 -6.47 11.28
C GLY A 109 23.96 -6.91 12.05
N ALA A 110 22.81 -6.97 11.38
CA ALA A 110 21.53 -7.35 11.98
C ALA A 110 21.45 -8.84 12.40
#